data_AF-A0A1I7UR49-F1
#
_entry.id   AF-A0A1I7UR49-F1
#
_cell.length_a   1.000
_cell.length_b   1.000
_cell.length_c   1.000
_cell.angle_alpha   90.00
_cell.angle_beta   90.00
_cell.angle_gamma   90.00
#
_symmetry.space_group_name_H-M   'P 1'
#
loop_
_entity.id
_entity.type
_entity.pdbx_description
1 polymer ?
#
loop_
_entity_poly.entity_id
_entity_poly.type
_entity_poly.pdbx_seq_one_letter_code
_entity_poly.pdbx_strand_id
1 'polypeptide(L)'
;MTIIMPGIEQPTDNKPAARCIVRPIQDKHTLLERYRLNELDSLKVLSNKSPQWNDDTQSYVLNFHGRVTQASVKNFQIIHQSSPEYIVMQFGRISDDEFTMDFRYPLSAVQAFGIAMTSFHGKLACE
;
A
#
# COMPACT_ATOMS: atom_id res chain seq x y z
N MET A 1 7.70 1.99 -4.25
CA MET A 1 7.31 1.06 -3.18
C MET A 1 6.30 0.08 -3.77
N THR A 2 6.51 -1.22 -3.55
CA THR A 2 5.63 -2.30 -4.03
C THR A 2 5.16 -3.08 -2.82
N ILE A 3 3.86 -3.34 -2.75
CA ILE A 3 3.23 -4.09 -1.68
C ILE A 3 2.67 -5.36 -2.28
N ILE A 4 3.05 -6.50 -1.70
CA ILE A 4 2.57 -7.81 -2.10
C ILE A 4 1.75 -8.34 -0.93
N MET A 5 0.51 -8.72 -1.21
CA MET A 5 -0.39 -9.28 -0.20
C MET A 5 -1.17 -10.46 -0.78
N PRO A 6 -1.72 -11.35 0.05
CA PRO A 6 -2.59 -12.40 -0.44
C PRO A 6 -3.80 -11.81 -1.17
N GLY A 7 -4.14 -12.43 -2.31
CA GLY A 7 -5.28 -12.09 -3.14
C GLY A 7 -6.62 -12.25 -2.42
N ILE A 8 -7.69 -11.80 -3.07
CA ILE A 8 -9.06 -12.06 -2.63
C ILE A 8 -9.72 -12.94 -3.68
N GLU A 9 -10.18 -14.11 -3.25
CA GLU A 9 -11.02 -14.99 -4.05
C GLU A 9 -12.35 -14.29 -4.29
N GLN A 10 -12.83 -14.35 -5.53
CA GLN A 10 -14.12 -13.77 -5.89
C GLN A 10 -15.24 -14.55 -5.20
N PRO A 11 -16.32 -13.86 -4.82
CA PRO A 11 -17.49 -14.53 -4.25
C PRO A 11 -18.12 -15.46 -5.30
N THR A 12 -18.70 -16.56 -4.83
CA THR A 12 -19.58 -17.44 -5.60
C THR A 12 -20.93 -17.52 -4.88
N ASP A 13 -21.95 -18.10 -5.53
CA ASP A 13 -23.29 -18.24 -4.94
C ASP A 13 -23.29 -18.88 -3.53
N ASN A 14 -22.29 -19.72 -3.25
CA ASN A 14 -22.17 -20.46 -2.00
C ASN A 14 -21.02 -19.98 -1.08
N LYS A 15 -20.24 -18.96 -1.48
CA LYS A 15 -19.06 -18.53 -0.71
C LYS A 15 -18.83 -17.01 -0.84
N PRO A 16 -18.73 -16.26 0.26
CA PRO A 16 -18.36 -14.85 0.18
C PRO A 16 -16.92 -14.66 -0.29
N ALA A 17 -16.59 -13.45 -0.73
CA ALA A 17 -15.23 -13.06 -1.06
C ALA A 17 -14.32 -13.31 0.16
N ALA A 18 -13.22 -14.03 -0.05
CA ALA A 18 -12.34 -14.44 1.03
C ALA A 18 -10.88 -14.23 0.64
N ARG A 19 -10.04 -13.88 1.62
CA ARG A 19 -8.61 -13.74 1.38
C ARG A 19 -7.97 -15.10 1.13
N CYS A 20 -7.17 -15.22 0.08
CA CYS A 20 -6.35 -16.39 -0.18
C CYS A 20 -5.44 -16.65 1.03
N ILE A 21 -5.44 -17.87 1.56
CA ILE A 21 -4.58 -18.23 2.69
C ILE A 21 -3.18 -18.57 2.15
N VAL A 22 -2.17 -17.86 2.65
CA VAL A 22 -0.76 -18.14 2.34
C VAL A 22 -0.08 -18.62 3.62
N ARG A 23 0.35 -19.89 3.61
CA ARG A 23 1.10 -20.53 4.71
C ARG A 23 2.37 -21.17 4.11
N PRO A 24 3.48 -20.42 4.00
CA PRO A 24 4.69 -20.91 3.39
C PRO A 24 5.28 -22.08 4.18
N ILE A 25 5.54 -23.21 3.50
CA ILE A 25 6.27 -24.38 4.04
C ILE A 25 7.72 -24.38 3.53
N GLN A 26 7.97 -23.72 2.40
CA GLN A 26 9.27 -23.59 1.74
C GLN A 26 9.43 -22.13 1.31
N ASP A 27 10.66 -21.67 1.11
CA ASP A 27 10.95 -20.27 0.75
C ASP A 27 10.23 -19.83 -0.53
N LYS A 28 10.17 -20.70 -1.53
CA LYS A 28 9.43 -20.46 -2.78
C LYS A 28 7.94 -20.21 -2.58
N HIS A 29 7.36 -20.62 -1.44
CA HIS A 29 5.95 -20.41 -1.13
C HIS A 29 5.67 -19.05 -0.45
N THR A 30 6.69 -18.26 -0.13
CA THR A 30 6.53 -16.91 0.43
C THR A 30 5.91 -15.96 -0.60
N LEU A 31 5.32 -14.85 -0.13
CA LEU A 31 4.75 -13.83 -1.02
C LEU A 31 5.80 -13.22 -1.97
N LEU A 32 7.01 -13.00 -1.45
CA LEU A 32 8.10 -12.37 -2.21
C LEU A 32 8.61 -13.29 -3.31
N GLU A 33 8.85 -14.57 -3.01
CA GLU A 33 9.32 -15.52 -4.03
C GLU A 33 8.26 -15.79 -5.09
N ARG A 34 6.99 -15.96 -4.71
CA ARG A 34 5.89 -16.08 -5.69
C ARG A 34 5.83 -14.87 -6.62
N TYR A 35 6.01 -13.66 -6.09
CA TYR A 35 6.07 -12.46 -6.89
C TYR A 35 7.29 -12.46 -7.85
N ARG A 36 8.47 -12.87 -7.38
CA ARG A 36 9.69 -12.99 -8.21
C ARG A 36 9.54 -14.02 -9.33
N LEU A 37 8.84 -15.12 -9.06
CA LEU A 37 8.52 -16.18 -10.03
C LEU A 37 7.33 -15.84 -10.94
N ASN A 38 6.74 -14.65 -10.79
CA ASN A 38 5.55 -14.20 -11.52
C ASN A 38 4.30 -15.10 -11.32
N GLU A 39 4.20 -15.76 -10.16
CA GLU A 39 3.04 -16.56 -9.74
C GLU A 39 1.99 -15.66 -9.05
N LEU A 40 1.29 -14.84 -9.85
CA LEU A 40 0.46 -13.74 -9.33
C LEU A 40 -1.00 -14.09 -9.03
N ASP A 41 -1.50 -15.27 -9.45
CA ASP A 41 -2.93 -15.63 -9.36
C ASP A 41 -3.51 -15.55 -7.94
N SER A 42 -2.69 -15.91 -6.95
CA SER A 42 -3.06 -15.87 -5.52
C SER A 42 -2.61 -14.60 -4.79
N LEU A 43 -2.09 -13.62 -5.53
CA LEU A 43 -1.50 -12.41 -5.00
C LEU A 43 -2.29 -11.16 -5.44
N LYS A 44 -2.22 -10.13 -4.60
CA LYS A 44 -2.56 -8.77 -4.99
C LYS A 44 -1.29 -7.94 -4.91
N VAL A 45 -0.95 -7.30 -6.03
CA VAL A 45 0.19 -6.40 -6.13
C VAL A 45 -0.33 -4.96 -6.15
N LEU A 46 0.16 -4.15 -5.21
CA LEU A 46 -0.16 -2.74 -5.10
C LEU A 46 1.13 -1.92 -5.21
N SER A 47 1.00 -0.66 -5.59
CA SER A 47 2.14 0.24 -5.77
C SER A 47 1.86 1.61 -5.17
N ASN A 48 2.94 2.32 -4.82
CA ASN A 48 2.83 3.74 -4.53
C ASN A 48 2.29 4.51 -5.75
N LYS A 49 1.36 5.44 -5.52
CA LYS A 49 0.89 6.38 -6.53
C LYS A 49 2.01 7.37 -6.86
N SER A 50 2.28 7.56 -8.14
CA SER A 50 3.23 8.59 -8.57
C SER A 50 2.66 9.98 -8.26
N PRO A 51 3.45 10.90 -7.69
CA PRO A 51 3.01 12.26 -7.48
C PRO A 51 2.75 12.94 -8.83
N GLN A 52 1.83 13.89 -8.83
CA GLN A 52 1.50 14.70 -10.01
C GLN A 52 2.19 16.05 -9.92
N TRP A 53 2.61 16.59 -11.06
CA TRP A 53 3.14 17.95 -11.12
C TRP A 53 2.03 18.95 -10.78
N ASN A 54 2.35 19.91 -9.92
CA ASN A 54 1.49 21.02 -9.57
C ASN A 54 2.18 22.32 -9.99
N ASP A 55 1.58 23.01 -10.97
CA ASP A 55 2.14 24.24 -11.54
C ASP A 55 2.19 25.41 -10.54
N ASP A 56 1.22 25.51 -9.63
CA ASP A 56 1.15 26.62 -8.67
C ASP A 56 2.30 26.57 -7.66
N THR A 57 2.67 25.36 -7.23
CA THR A 57 3.75 25.11 -6.25
C THR A 57 5.07 24.73 -6.91
N GLN A 58 5.09 24.53 -8.23
CA GLN A 58 6.25 24.05 -9.01
C GLN A 58 6.87 22.77 -8.41
N SER A 59 6.03 21.83 -7.99
CA SER A 59 6.48 20.62 -7.27
C SER A 59 5.63 19.39 -7.59
N TYR A 60 6.18 18.21 -7.34
CA TYR A 60 5.45 16.94 -7.44
C TYR A 60 4.71 16.64 -6.15
N VAL A 61 3.38 16.61 -6.19
CA VAL A 61 2.52 16.46 -5.01
C VAL A 61 1.55 15.29 -5.14
N LEU A 62 1.09 14.79 -3.99
CA LEU A 62 -0.06 13.89 -3.88
C LEU A 62 -1.20 14.64 -3.20
N ASN A 63 -2.42 14.46 -3.67
CA ASN A 63 -3.60 15.06 -3.06
C ASN A 63 -4.13 14.14 -1.94
N PHE A 64 -3.92 14.55 -0.69
CA PHE A 64 -4.40 13.85 0.50
C PHE A 64 -5.74 14.39 1.04
N HIS A 65 -6.39 15.31 0.32
CA HIS A 65 -7.67 15.92 0.73
C HIS A 65 -7.66 16.48 2.16
N GLY A 66 -6.56 17.14 2.54
CA GLY A 66 -6.38 17.73 3.87
C GLY A 66 -6.09 16.74 4.99
N ARG A 67 -6.00 15.42 4.71
CA ARG A 67 -5.66 14.40 5.72
C ARG A 67 -4.19 14.43 6.13
N VAL A 68 -3.32 14.88 5.23
CA VAL A 68 -1.88 15.07 5.47
C VAL A 68 -1.57 16.55 5.38
N THR A 69 -0.92 17.10 6.40
CA THR A 69 -0.71 18.55 6.55
C THR A 69 0.77 18.93 6.64
N GLN A 70 1.67 17.96 6.86
CA GLN A 70 3.11 18.21 6.91
C GLN A 70 3.85 17.42 5.82
N ALA A 71 4.88 18.05 5.24
CA ALA A 71 5.78 17.39 4.33
C ALA A 71 6.59 16.31 5.05
N SER A 72 6.73 15.15 4.42
CA SER A 72 7.53 14.03 4.93
C SER A 72 7.78 13.02 3.82
N VAL A 73 8.96 12.41 3.81
CA VAL A 73 9.27 11.25 2.94
C VAL A 73 8.38 10.03 3.23
N LYS A 74 7.67 10.04 4.36
CA LYS A 74 6.72 9.01 4.77
C LYS A 74 5.30 9.24 4.22
N ASN A 75 5.06 10.33 3.49
CA ASN A 75 3.75 10.58 2.89
C ASN A 75 3.59 9.75 1.62
N PHE A 76 2.62 8.85 1.58
CA PHE A 76 2.38 8.00 0.42
C PHE A 76 0.91 7.61 0.25
N GLN A 77 0.55 7.28 -0.98
CA GLN A 77 -0.74 6.68 -1.34
C GLN A 77 -0.49 5.37 -2.06
N ILE A 78 -1.19 4.31 -1.66
CA ILE A 78 -1.11 2.99 -2.28
C ILE A 78 -2.33 2.77 -3.16
N ILE A 79 -2.08 2.31 -4.38
CA ILE A 79 -3.08 2.06 -5.41
C ILE A 79 -2.88 0.68 -6.05
N HIS A 80 -3.92 0.21 -6.73
CA HIS A 80 -3.76 -0.81 -7.75
C HIS A 80 -3.49 -0.13 -9.10
N GLN A 81 -2.54 -0.63 -9.90
CA GLN A 81 -2.15 0.03 -11.16
C GLN A 81 -3.31 0.16 -12.17
N SER A 82 -4.23 -0.81 -12.19
CA SER A 82 -5.40 -0.73 -13.07
C SER A 82 -6.47 0.28 -12.60
N SER A 83 -6.33 0.85 -11.40
CA SER A 83 -7.31 1.79 -10.83
C SER A 83 -6.62 2.86 -9.96
N PRO A 84 -5.84 3.78 -10.56
CA PRO A 84 -5.05 4.78 -9.82
C PRO A 84 -5.85 5.78 -8.98
N GLU A 85 -7.14 5.95 -9.28
CA GLU A 85 -8.04 6.80 -8.50
C GLU A 85 -8.59 6.11 -7.24
N TYR A 86 -8.52 4.78 -7.19
CA TYR A 86 -8.89 4.04 -6.00
C TYR A 86 -7.70 3.99 -5.04
N ILE A 87 -7.67 4.93 -4.11
CA ILE A 87 -6.67 4.96 -3.04
C ILE A 87 -6.97 3.83 -2.04
N VAL A 88 -6.18 2.75 -2.11
CA VAL A 88 -6.31 1.58 -1.22
C VAL A 88 -5.86 1.93 0.19
N MET A 89 -4.81 2.74 0.31
CA MET A 89 -4.30 3.25 1.58
C MET A 89 -3.67 4.60 1.37
N GLN A 90 -3.81 5.50 2.34
CA GLN A 90 -2.99 6.71 2.41
C GLN A 90 -2.44 6.86 3.83
N PHE A 91 -1.19 7.30 3.88
CA PHE A 91 -0.47 7.51 5.11
C PHE A 91 0.34 8.80 5.00
N GLY A 92 0.37 9.59 6.07
CA GLY A 92 1.20 10.79 6.10
C GLY A 92 1.13 11.55 7.41
N ARG A 93 2.07 12.48 7.55
CA ARG A 93 2.35 13.24 8.77
C ARG A 93 1.35 14.38 8.97
N ILE A 94 0.88 14.54 10.20
CA ILE A 94 0.03 15.67 10.62
C ILE A 94 0.64 16.52 11.74
N SER A 95 1.49 15.91 12.57
CA SER A 95 2.28 16.57 13.62
C SER A 95 3.63 15.88 13.75
N ASP A 96 4.45 16.27 14.73
CA ASP A 96 5.82 15.76 14.82
C ASP A 96 5.89 14.24 14.93
N ASP A 97 5.07 13.66 15.81
CA ASP A 97 4.99 12.22 16.04
C ASP A 97 3.58 11.65 15.74
N GLU A 98 2.79 12.40 14.98
CA GLU A 98 1.41 12.02 14.65
C GLU A 98 1.21 11.87 13.15
N PHE A 99 0.55 10.77 12.78
CA PHE A 99 0.30 10.39 11.39
C PHE A 99 -1.16 9.96 11.23
N THR A 100 -1.74 10.26 10.08
CA THR A 100 -3.02 9.69 9.67
C THR A 100 -2.80 8.45 8.84
N MET A 101 -3.65 7.44 9.03
CA MET A 101 -3.66 6.23 8.24
C MET A 101 -5.10 5.88 7.86
N ASP A 102 -5.44 6.07 6.59
CA ASP A 102 -6.73 5.67 6.04
C ASP A 102 -6.52 4.47 5.13
N PHE A 103 -7.34 3.43 5.23
CA PHE A 103 -7.26 2.25 4.37
C PHE A 103 -8.65 1.77 3.95
N ARG A 104 -8.69 1.12 2.80
CA ARG A 104 -9.90 0.58 2.19
C ARG A 104 -9.67 -0.89 1.83
N TYR A 105 -10.75 -1.57 1.44
CA TYR A 105 -10.65 -2.89 0.83
C TYR A 105 -9.59 -2.87 -0.30
N PRO A 106 -8.69 -3.87 -0.40
CA PRO A 106 -8.73 -5.15 0.31
C PRO A 106 -7.87 -5.21 1.58
N LEU A 107 -7.40 -4.11 2.16
CA LEU A 107 -6.54 -4.17 3.35
C LEU A 107 -7.35 -4.40 4.63
N SER A 108 -6.77 -5.15 5.56
CA SER A 108 -7.15 -5.11 6.97
C SER A 108 -6.32 -4.07 7.74
N ALA A 109 -6.77 -3.69 8.94
CA ALA A 109 -6.04 -2.75 9.80
C ALA A 109 -4.61 -3.23 10.10
N VAL A 110 -4.42 -4.53 10.37
CA VAL A 110 -3.09 -5.12 10.64
C VAL A 110 -2.18 -5.02 9.42
N GLN A 111 -2.71 -5.24 8.22
CA GLN A 111 -1.92 -5.12 6.99
C GLN A 111 -1.53 -3.67 6.71
N ALA A 112 -2.49 -2.74 6.83
CA ALA A 112 -2.25 -1.31 6.66
C ALA A 112 -1.22 -0.80 7.67
N PHE A 113 -1.36 -1.17 8.94
CA PHE A 113 -0.41 -0.81 9.98
C PHE A 113 0.99 -1.37 9.71
N GLY A 114 1.10 -2.65 9.33
CA GLY A 114 2.38 -3.24 8.96
C GLY A 114 3.06 -2.50 7.80
N ILE A 115 2.31 -2.11 6.78
CA ILE A 115 2.81 -1.28 5.66
C ILE A 115 3.32 0.07 6.18
N ALA A 116 2.54 0.77 7.02
CA ALA A 116 2.94 2.06 7.58
C ALA A 116 4.25 1.96 8.37
N MET A 117 4.40 0.93 9.21
CA MET A 117 5.62 0.69 10.01
C MET A 117 6.86 0.51 9.15
N THR A 118 6.76 -0.07 7.94
CA THR A 118 7.91 -0.19 7.03
C THR A 118 8.46 1.15 6.56
N SER A 119 7.65 2.23 6.60
CA SER A 119 8.08 3.59 6.23
C SER A 119 8.91 4.27 7.32
N PHE A 120 8.87 3.77 8.56
CA PHE A 120 9.69 4.28 9.67
C PHE A 120 11.07 3.63 9.71
N HIS A 121 11.23 2.47 9.06
CA HIS A 121 12.54 1.87 8.93
C HIS A 121 13.39 2.80 8.05
N GLY A 122 14.43 3.39 8.65
CA GLY A 122 15.32 4.33 7.98
C GLY A 122 15.85 3.75 6.67
N LYS A 123 15.39 4.30 5.55
CA LYS A 123 16.26 4.34 4.38
C LYS A 123 17.38 5.30 4.75
N LEU A 124 18.62 4.89 4.56
CA LEU A 124 19.87 5.59 4.88
C LEU A 124 20.06 6.97 4.19
N ALA A 125 19.00 7.65 3.78
CA ALA A 125 19.08 8.94 3.14
C ALA A 125 17.94 9.84 3.64
N CYS A 126 18.37 10.91 4.33
CA CYS A 126 17.65 12.15 4.64
C CYS A 126 16.87 12.17 5.96
N GLU A 127 17.56 12.69 7.00
CA GLU A 127 16.97 13.71 7.88
C GLU A 127 16.52 14.93 7.07
#